data_AF-A0A3M1CST8-F1
#
_entry.id   AF-A0A3M1CST8-F1
#
_cell.length_a   1.000
_cell.length_b   1.000
_cell.length_c   1.000
_cell.angle_alpha   90.00
_cell.angle_beta   90.00
_cell.angle_gamma   90.00
#
_symmetry.space_group_name_H-M   'P 1'
#
loop_
_entity.id
_entity.type
_entity.pdbx_description
1 polymer ?
#
loop_
_entity_poly.entity_id
_entity_poly.type
_entity_poly.pdbx_seq_one_letter_code
_entity_poly.pdbx_strand_id
1 'polypeptide(L)'
;MIPQSEWKWSGHAGHLCVGRWCRFHLHTQVGRVIVSTVGEYLHPRHGGGSEQAEAEYLKKHGYEEIGCGRKYETMVFMAGRPCDAPGCRCGFPTHNGREEDSAAYNDAKSANEGHMEMCLKWAAKQEYIEWSE
;
A
#
# COMPACT_ATOMS: atom_id res chain seq x y z
N MET A 1 22.02 -3.20 -4.02
CA MET A 1 20.86 -2.42 -3.57
C MET A 1 20.13 -1.91 -4.79
N ILE A 2 18.80 -2.04 -4.84
CA ILE A 2 17.99 -1.44 -5.91
C ILE A 2 17.94 0.09 -5.73
N PRO A 3 18.42 0.89 -6.69
CA PRO A 3 18.38 2.35 -6.57
C PRO A 3 16.94 2.87 -6.63
N GLN A 4 16.67 4.01 -5.99
CA GLN A 4 15.30 4.59 -5.93
C GLN A 4 14.73 4.96 -7.30
N SER A 5 15.59 5.27 -8.28
CA SER A 5 15.19 5.55 -9.67
C SER A 5 14.49 4.37 -10.34
N GLU A 6 14.73 3.14 -9.87
CA GLU A 6 14.13 1.91 -10.40
C GLU A 6 12.83 1.52 -9.69
N TRP A 7 12.43 2.28 -8.65
CA TRP A 7 11.22 2.00 -7.91
C TRP A 7 9.99 2.43 -8.70
N LYS A 8 8.93 1.61 -8.66
CA LYS A 8 7.68 1.90 -9.36
C LYS A 8 6.58 2.19 -8.37
N TRP A 9 6.15 3.45 -8.33
CA TRP A 9 5.03 3.92 -7.54
C TRP A 9 3.72 3.71 -8.28
N SER A 10 2.66 3.35 -7.56
CA SER A 10 1.32 3.20 -8.12
C SER A 10 0.26 3.72 -7.16
N GLY A 11 -0.81 4.30 -7.71
CA GLY A 11 -1.90 4.92 -6.96
C GLY A 11 -3.00 3.97 -6.47
N HIS A 12 -2.68 2.72 -6.13
CA HIS A 12 -3.66 1.73 -5.64
C HIS A 12 -3.17 1.04 -4.38
N ALA A 13 -4.09 0.64 -3.50
CA ALA A 13 -3.78 -0.28 -2.40
C ALA A 13 -3.46 -1.66 -2.96
N GLY A 14 -2.27 -2.20 -2.66
CA GLY A 14 -1.87 -3.56 -3.09
C GLY A 14 -2.07 -4.63 -2.03
N HIS A 15 -2.77 -4.33 -0.94
CA HIS A 15 -3.18 -5.33 0.04
C HIS A 15 -4.47 -4.88 0.75
N LEU A 16 -5.01 -5.77 1.59
CA LEU A 16 -6.28 -5.62 2.31
C LEU A 16 -7.50 -5.70 1.37
N CYS A 17 -8.40 -6.67 1.58
CA CYS A 17 -9.58 -6.87 0.73
C CYS A 17 -10.54 -5.66 0.71
N VAL A 18 -10.43 -4.80 1.73
CA VAL A 18 -11.16 -3.54 1.87
C VAL A 18 -10.31 -2.31 1.55
N GLY A 19 -9.10 -2.50 1.01
CA GLY A 19 -8.13 -1.44 0.72
C GLY A 19 -8.64 -0.34 -0.21
N ARG A 20 -9.62 -0.65 -1.08
CA ARG A 20 -10.29 0.35 -1.94
C ARG A 20 -11.05 1.45 -1.18
N TRP A 21 -11.34 1.22 0.10
CA TRP A 21 -12.02 2.17 0.99
C TRP A 21 -11.07 2.81 2.00
N CYS A 22 -9.77 2.55 1.88
CA CYS A 22 -8.73 3.28 2.58
C CYS A 22 -8.43 4.56 1.79
N ARG A 23 -8.42 5.72 2.46
CA ARG A 23 -8.07 6.99 1.82
C ARG A 23 -6.56 7.24 1.79
N PHE A 24 -5.82 6.56 2.67
CA PHE A 24 -4.37 6.53 2.65
C PHE A 24 -3.93 5.22 2.02
N HIS A 25 -3.24 5.31 0.89
CA HIS A 25 -2.61 4.16 0.26
C HIS A 25 -1.29 4.55 -0.42
N LEU A 26 -0.22 3.85 -0.06
CA LEU A 26 1.07 3.91 -0.72
C LEU A 26 1.39 2.52 -1.26
N HIS A 27 1.84 2.44 -2.51
CA HIS A 27 2.21 1.17 -3.10
C HIS A 27 3.41 1.36 -4.02
N THR A 28 4.48 0.67 -3.66
CA THR A 28 5.77 0.80 -4.32
C THR A 28 6.35 -0.56 -4.61
N GLN A 29 6.62 -0.83 -5.88
CA GLN A 29 7.43 -1.98 -6.26
C GLN A 29 8.91 -1.62 -6.13
N VAL A 30 9.65 -2.41 -5.36
CA VAL A 30 11.08 -2.30 -5.11
C VAL A 30 11.76 -3.60 -5.55
N GLY A 31 12.24 -3.64 -6.79
CA GLY A 31 12.78 -4.86 -7.38
C GLY A 31 11.75 -5.99 -7.39
N ARG A 32 12.05 -7.07 -6.66
CA ARG A 32 11.20 -8.28 -6.58
C ARG A 32 10.12 -8.23 -5.50
N VAL A 33 9.95 -7.12 -4.80
CA VAL A 33 8.92 -6.98 -3.77
C VAL A 33 8.00 -5.81 -4.02
N ILE A 34 6.82 -5.89 -3.42
CA ILE A 34 5.85 -4.82 -3.28
C ILE A 34 5.82 -4.41 -1.83
N VAL A 35 5.89 -3.11 -1.57
CA VAL A 35 5.59 -2.51 -0.27
C VAL A 35 4.26 -1.78 -0.40
N SER A 36 3.28 -2.17 0.42
CA SER A 36 1.91 -1.65 0.36
C SER A 36 1.52 -1.15 1.74
N THR A 37 1.18 0.13 1.86
CA THR A 37 0.68 0.75 3.09
C THR A 37 -0.75 1.18 2.89
N VAL A 38 -1.62 0.82 3.83
CA VAL A 38 -3.04 1.23 3.85
C VAL A 38 -3.38 1.86 5.19
N GLY A 39 -4.36 2.74 5.20
CA GLY A 39 -4.93 3.32 6.40
C GLY A 39 -6.03 4.31 6.07
N GLU A 40 -6.50 5.04 7.08
CA GLU A 40 -7.65 5.95 6.91
C GLU A 40 -8.85 5.23 6.32
N TYR A 41 -9.16 4.07 6.91
CA TYR A 41 -10.26 3.25 6.49
C TYR A 41 -11.60 3.90 6.84
N LEU A 42 -12.48 4.00 5.83
CA LEU A 42 -13.87 4.44 6.00
C LEU A 42 -14.79 3.47 5.28
N HIS A 43 -15.53 2.65 6.03
CA HIS A 43 -16.48 1.72 5.41
C HIS A 43 -17.62 2.50 4.70
N PRO A 44 -17.99 2.17 3.45
CA PRO A 44 -18.98 2.93 2.65
C PRO A 44 -20.36 3.05 3.31
N ARG A 45 -20.71 2.10 4.20
CA ARG A 45 -21.91 2.16 5.06
C ARG A 45 -22.02 3.48 5.86
N HIS A 46 -20.90 4.11 6.18
CA HIS A 46 -20.88 5.36 6.95
C HIS A 46 -21.11 6.60 6.09
N GLY A 47 -20.86 6.51 4.79
CA GLY A 47 -21.03 7.62 3.85
C GLY A 47 -22.44 7.76 3.30
N GLY A 48 -23.30 6.75 3.42
CA GLY A 48 -24.66 6.80 2.85
C GLY A 48 -24.70 7.16 1.35
N GLY A 49 -23.59 6.99 0.62
CA GLY A 49 -23.42 7.41 -0.76
C GLY A 49 -23.16 8.92 -0.99
N SER A 50 -22.80 9.70 0.04
CA SER A 50 -22.53 11.14 -0.09
C SER A 50 -21.28 11.57 0.67
N GLU A 51 -20.49 12.46 0.06
CA GLU A 51 -19.29 13.05 0.68
C GLU A 51 -19.63 13.81 1.98
N GLN A 52 -20.82 14.42 2.05
CA GLN A 52 -21.28 15.15 3.23
C GLN A 52 -21.46 14.23 4.44
N ALA A 53 -22.15 13.09 4.26
CA ALA A 53 -22.32 12.14 5.36
C ALA A 53 -20.99 11.48 5.77
N GLU A 54 -20.08 11.25 4.82
CA GLU A 54 -18.70 10.82 5.15
C GLU A 54 -17.98 11.86 6.02
N ALA A 55 -18.05 13.15 5.66
CA ALA A 55 -17.44 14.23 6.42
C ALA A 55 -18.04 14.37 7.82
N GLU A 56 -19.37 14.27 7.95
CA GLU A 56 -20.08 14.30 9.24
C GLU A 56 -19.69 13.11 10.13
N TYR A 57 -19.59 11.91 9.55
CA TYR A 57 -19.13 10.73 10.26
C TYR A 57 -17.69 10.90 10.74
N LEU A 58 -16.77 11.30 9.86
CA LEU A 58 -15.35 11.47 10.18
C LEU A 58 -15.13 12.53 11.26
N LYS A 59 -15.90 13.62 11.24
CA LYS A 59 -15.83 14.65 12.28
C LYS A 59 -16.17 14.11 13.67
N LYS A 60 -17.07 13.12 13.75
CA LYS A 60 -17.57 12.55 15.01
C LYS A 60 -16.76 11.33 15.46
N HIS A 61 -16.31 10.52 14.53
CA HIS A 61 -15.76 9.19 14.79
C HIS A 61 -14.30 9.02 14.37
N GLY A 62 -13.82 9.84 13.42
CA GLY A 62 -12.54 9.61 12.75
C GLY A 62 -12.55 8.38 11.85
N TYR A 63 -11.37 7.97 11.41
CA TYR A 63 -11.18 6.75 10.62
C TYR A 63 -11.25 5.48 11.49
N GLU A 64 -11.72 4.39 10.87
CA GLU A 64 -11.82 3.07 11.50
C GLU A 64 -10.44 2.41 11.61
N GLU A 65 -10.32 1.45 12.54
CA GLU A 65 -9.17 0.57 12.61
C GLU A 65 -9.15 -0.40 11.43
N ILE A 66 -7.95 -0.75 10.97
CA ILE A 66 -7.73 -1.77 9.94
C ILE A 66 -7.49 -3.17 10.54
N GLY A 67 -7.69 -3.32 11.86
CA GLY A 67 -7.55 -4.56 12.63
C GLY A 67 -6.52 -4.44 13.76
N CYS A 68 -6.62 -5.31 14.78
CA CYS A 68 -5.63 -5.43 15.88
C CYS A 68 -5.18 -4.12 16.55
N GLY A 69 -6.04 -3.11 16.69
CA GLY A 69 -5.70 -1.85 17.37
C GLY A 69 -4.78 -0.92 16.57
N ARG A 70 -4.69 -1.07 15.24
CA ARG A 70 -3.90 -0.19 14.35
C ARG A 70 -4.79 0.56 13.36
N LYS A 71 -4.40 1.78 13.01
CA LYS A 71 -5.06 2.61 11.99
C LYS A 71 -4.40 2.56 10.60
N TYR A 72 -3.12 2.16 10.58
CA TYR A 72 -2.32 2.05 9.37
C TYR A 72 -1.45 0.79 9.44
N GLU A 73 -1.20 0.17 8.29
CA GLU A 73 -0.41 -1.05 8.17
C GLU A 73 0.37 -1.01 6.86
N THR A 74 1.65 -1.37 6.96
CA THR A 74 2.49 -1.70 5.82
C THR A 74 2.65 -3.21 5.77
N MET A 75 2.47 -3.80 4.60
CA MET A 75 2.82 -5.19 4.31
C MET A 75 3.76 -5.26 3.11
N VAL A 76 4.61 -6.28 3.12
CA VAL A 76 5.53 -6.60 2.03
C VAL A 76 5.18 -7.96 1.44
N PHE A 77 5.14 -8.03 0.10
CA PHE A 77 4.89 -9.25 -0.64
C PHE A 77 5.90 -9.43 -1.76
N MET A 78 6.12 -10.67 -2.18
CA MET A 78 6.86 -10.94 -3.41
C MET A 78 6.05 -10.46 -4.64
N ALA A 79 6.67 -9.64 -5.47
CA ALA A 79 6.09 -9.14 -6.71
C ALA A 79 5.99 -10.27 -7.73
N GLY A 80 4.79 -10.45 -8.28
CA GLY A 80 4.49 -11.35 -9.37
C GLY A 80 4.53 -10.66 -10.72
N ARG A 81 3.93 -11.32 -11.72
CA ARG A 81 3.78 -10.72 -13.06
C ARG A 81 2.85 -9.50 -12.99
N PRO A 82 3.12 -8.44 -13.78
CA PRO A 82 2.18 -7.35 -13.97
C PRO A 82 0.81 -7.85 -14.44
N CYS A 83 -0.23 -7.10 -14.13
CA CYS A 83 -1.60 -7.34 -14.57
C CYS A 83 -1.65 -7.62 -16.08
N ASP A 84 -2.23 -8.77 -16.43
CA ASP A 84 -2.39 -9.28 -17.80
C ASP A 84 -3.86 -9.31 -18.26
N ALA A 85 -4.76 -8.72 -17.48
CA ALA A 85 -6.19 -8.68 -17.80
C ALA A 85 -6.43 -8.02 -19.18
N PRO A 86 -7.18 -8.67 -20.10
CA PRO A 86 -7.42 -8.15 -21.44
C PRO A 86 -7.94 -6.71 -21.43
N GLY A 87 -7.23 -5.81 -22.12
CA GLY A 87 -7.58 -4.39 -22.20
C GLY A 87 -7.14 -3.54 -21.00
N CYS A 88 -6.67 -4.14 -19.91
CA CYS A 88 -6.08 -3.42 -18.78
C CYS A 88 -4.61 -3.12 -19.06
N ARG A 89 -4.17 -1.89 -18.80
CA ARG A 89 -2.78 -1.43 -18.97
C ARG A 89 -2.22 -0.78 -17.70
N CYS A 90 -2.73 -1.16 -16.53
CA CYS A 90 -2.35 -0.52 -15.27
C CYS A 90 -0.90 -0.85 -14.85
N GLY A 91 -0.31 -1.92 -15.38
CA GLY A 91 1.05 -2.35 -15.02
C GLY A 91 1.21 -2.81 -13.57
N PHE A 92 0.10 -2.95 -12.84
CA PHE A 92 0.11 -3.27 -11.42
C PHE A 92 0.62 -4.69 -11.18
N PRO A 93 1.66 -4.91 -10.36
CA PRO A 93 2.19 -6.24 -10.11
C PRO A 93 1.21 -7.07 -9.27
N THR A 94 1.02 -8.33 -9.64
CA THR A 94 0.35 -9.31 -8.77
C THR A 94 1.24 -9.67 -7.57
N HIS A 95 0.70 -10.38 -6.58
CA HIS A 95 1.51 -10.97 -5.50
C HIS A 95 0.94 -12.33 -5.07
N ASN A 96 1.76 -13.12 -4.38
CA ASN A 96 1.41 -14.47 -3.92
C ASN A 96 0.53 -14.50 -2.66
N GLY A 97 0.31 -13.35 -2.01
CA GLY A 97 -0.51 -13.22 -0.80
C GLY A 97 0.18 -13.69 0.47
N ARG A 98 1.46 -14.06 0.38
CA ARG A 98 2.30 -14.39 1.53
C ARG A 98 3.04 -13.13 1.97
N GLU A 99 2.72 -12.66 3.17
CA GLU A 99 3.43 -11.57 3.82
C GLU A 99 4.88 -11.99 4.13
N GLU A 100 5.83 -11.14 3.75
CA GLU A 100 7.27 -11.31 3.99
C GLU A 100 7.77 -10.38 5.11
N ASP A 101 7.06 -9.28 5.36
CA ASP A 101 7.36 -8.27 6.38
C ASP A 101 6.11 -7.41 6.62
N SER A 102 6.01 -6.85 7.82
CA SER A 102 4.90 -5.98 8.18
C SER A 102 5.29 -4.95 9.24
N ALA A 103 4.53 -3.87 9.28
CA ALA A 103 4.63 -2.84 10.30
C ALA A 103 3.29 -2.15 10.51
N ALA A 104 3.03 -1.68 11.73
CA ALA A 104 1.78 -1.05 12.12
C ALA A 104 2.03 0.38 12.61
N TYR A 105 1.09 1.28 12.31
CA TYR A 105 1.16 2.69 12.73
C TYR A 105 -0.22 3.20 13.12
N ASN A 106 -0.23 4.33 13.83
CA ASN A 106 -1.45 4.97 14.32
C ASN A 106 -1.68 6.39 13.78
N ASP A 107 -0.78 6.89 12.94
CA ASP A 107 -0.88 8.18 12.29
C ASP A 107 -0.26 8.15 10.87
N ALA A 108 -0.74 9.04 10.01
CA ALA A 108 -0.34 9.11 8.60
C ALA A 108 1.14 9.45 8.40
N LYS A 109 1.73 10.25 9.31
CA LYS A 109 3.14 10.65 9.22
C LYS A 109 4.03 9.43 9.42
N SER A 110 3.85 8.72 10.53
CA SER A 110 4.58 7.49 10.84
C SER A 110 4.38 6.43 9.76
N ALA A 111 3.17 6.31 9.20
CA ALA A 111 2.89 5.38 8.11
C ALA A 111 3.64 5.73 6.81
N ASN A 112 3.77 7.02 6.49
CA ASN A 112 4.52 7.49 5.32
C ASN A 112 6.03 7.26 5.49
N GLU A 113 6.58 7.67 6.63
CA GLU A 113 8.00 7.47 6.97
C GLU A 113 8.33 5.97 6.98
N GLY A 114 7.51 5.17 7.67
CA GLY A 114 7.67 3.72 7.75
C GLY A 114 7.50 3.00 6.42
N HIS A 115 6.68 3.51 5.48
CA HIS A 115 6.65 2.99 4.11
C HIS A 115 8.01 3.17 3.42
N MET A 116 8.60 4.37 3.51
CA MET A 116 9.91 4.65 2.93
C MET A 116 11.01 3.82 3.56
N GLU A 117 11.01 3.68 4.88
CA GLU A 117 11.93 2.81 5.61
C GLU A 117 11.82 1.35 5.16
N MET A 118 10.61 0.84 4.96
CA MET A 118 10.37 -0.52 4.47
C MET A 118 10.89 -0.68 3.03
N CYS A 119 10.65 0.29 2.15
CA CYS A 119 11.20 0.31 0.79
C CYS A 119 12.74 0.29 0.80
N LEU A 120 13.38 1.13 1.61
CA LEU A 120 14.84 1.19 1.76
C LEU A 120 15.40 -0.12 2.30
N LYS A 121 14.78 -0.68 3.35
CA LYS A 121 15.13 -1.98 3.95
C LYS A 121 15.12 -3.09 2.90
N TRP A 122 14.09 -3.16 2.08
CA TRP A 122 13.97 -4.20 1.05
C TRP A 122 14.80 -3.93 -0.20
N ALA A 123 15.07 -2.67 -0.55
CA ALA A 123 16.04 -2.31 -1.58
C ALA A 123 17.45 -2.76 -1.21
N ALA A 124 17.84 -2.59 0.06
CA ALA A 124 19.16 -2.95 0.57
C ALA A 124 19.42 -4.46 0.53
N LYS A 125 18.38 -5.28 0.74
CA LYS A 125 18.42 -6.75 0.73
C LYS A 125 18.54 -7.38 -0.67
N GLN A 126 18.58 -6.57 -1.72
CA GLN A 126 18.56 -7.01 -3.11
C GLN A 126 19.78 -6.48 -3.86
N GLU A 127 20.37 -7.31 -4.72
CA GLU A 127 21.39 -6.88 -5.67
C GLU A 127 20.71 -6.22 -6.88
N TYR A 128 21.30 -5.13 -7.35
CA TYR A 128 20.91 -4.52 -8.62
C TYR A 128 21.88 -5.00 -9.68
N ILE A 129 21.34 -5.58 -10.75
CA ILE A 129 22.10 -5.99 -11.92
C ILE A 129 21.63 -5.08 -13.05
N GLU A 130 22.49 -4.14 -13.42
CA GLU A 130 22.27 -3.28 -14.59
C GLU A 130 22.49 -4.13 -15.84
N TRP A 131 21.45 -4.29 -16.66
CA TRP A 131 21.57 -5.00 -17.93
C TRP A 131 22.04 -3.99 -18.97
N SER A 132 23.25 -4.17 -19.51
CA SER A 132 23.70 -3.45 -20.70
C SER A 132 22.90 -3.94 -21.90
N GLU A 133 22.28 -3.01 -22.64
CA GLU A 133 21.54 -3.27 -23.88
C GLU A 133 22.38 -4.00 -24.96
#